data_AF-A0A2R6JNM7-F1
#
_entry.id   AF-A0A2R6JNM7-F1
#
_cell.length_a   1.000
_cell.length_b   1.000
_cell.length_c   1.000
_cell.angle_alpha   90.00
_cell.angle_beta   90.00
_cell.angle_gamma   90.00
#
_symmetry.space_group_name_H-M   'P 1'
#
loop_
_entity.id
_entity.type
_entity.pdbx_description
1 polymer ?
#
loop_
_entity_poly.entity_id
_entity_poly.type
_entity_poly.pdbx_seq_one_letter_code
_entity_poly.pdbx_strand_id
1 'polypeptide(L)'
;MAHIHLGEGSFPLWALVLWTLLGVGLIGAVVYRVRKGGIETHQIALAGIGAAASFAIFQLNIPVWGGIHMNLTGLVGILAGPLLGALIALVVNIFSAALGHGAVGLLGANTLVNASEAIVAYYAFKTLMGMDWDVFPAGASAATLGLSAGAFLMGAIIVISG
;
A
#
# COMPACT_ATOMS: atom_id res chain seq x y z
N MET A 1 1.13 2.93 13.85
CA MET A 1 2.10 3.83 13.20
C MET A 1 1.40 4.51 12.04
N ALA A 2 1.53 5.83 11.93
CA ALA A 2 0.86 6.62 10.90
C ALA A 2 1.50 6.36 9.53
N HIS A 3 0.69 6.05 8.52
CA HIS A 3 1.14 6.17 7.13
C HIS A 3 1.09 7.65 6.75
N ILE A 4 2.24 8.18 6.33
CA ILE A 4 2.34 9.55 5.81
C ILE A 4 2.17 9.43 4.30
N HIS A 5 1.24 10.21 3.73
CA HIS A 5 1.17 10.37 2.28
C HIS A 5 2.05 11.52 1.87
N LEU A 6 2.67 11.40 0.70
CA LEU A 6 3.36 12.52 0.10
C LEU A 6 2.31 13.55 -0.36
N GLY A 7 2.44 14.78 0.13
CA GLY A 7 1.51 15.87 -0.11
C GLY A 7 1.65 16.49 -1.51
N GLU A 8 0.56 17.05 -2.03
CA GLU A 8 0.54 17.68 -3.36
C GLU A 8 1.53 18.86 -3.43
N GLY A 9 2.18 19.05 -4.58
CA GLY A 9 3.15 20.13 -4.77
C GLY A 9 4.47 20.00 -3.98
N SER A 10 4.70 18.87 -3.29
CA SER A 10 5.93 18.67 -2.50
C SER A 10 7.18 18.40 -3.35
N PHE A 11 7.01 17.96 -4.59
CA PHE A 11 8.12 17.51 -5.44
C PHE A 11 8.21 18.28 -6.77
N PRO A 12 9.42 18.34 -7.37
CA PRO A 12 9.61 18.90 -8.70
C PRO A 12 8.98 18.02 -9.79
N LEU A 13 8.60 18.63 -10.93
CA LEU A 13 7.88 17.94 -12.01
C LEU A 13 8.59 16.68 -12.53
N TRP A 14 9.93 16.67 -12.58
CA TRP A 14 10.68 15.51 -13.04
C TRP A 14 10.47 14.30 -12.12
N ALA A 15 10.35 14.52 -10.80
CA ALA A 15 10.13 13.46 -9.82
C ALA A 15 8.69 12.94 -9.94
N LEU A 16 7.70 13.81 -10.15
CA LEU A 16 6.32 13.41 -10.41
C LEU A 16 6.25 12.47 -11.62
N VAL A 17 6.92 12.83 -12.73
CA VAL A 17 6.97 12.00 -13.94
C VAL A 17 7.64 10.66 -13.64
N LEU A 18 8.80 10.66 -12.99
CA LEU A 18 9.53 9.44 -12.65
C LEU A 18 8.68 8.47 -11.83
N TRP A 19 8.14 8.93 -10.70
CA TRP A 19 7.38 8.06 -9.79
C TRP A 19 6.04 7.64 -10.37
N THR A 20 5.42 8.46 -11.22
CA THR A 20 4.24 8.08 -11.99
C THR A 20 4.56 6.96 -12.97
N LEU A 21 5.65 7.07 -13.74
CA LEU A 21 6.06 6.04 -14.69
C LEU A 21 6.38 4.71 -13.99
N LEU A 22 7.08 4.76 -12.86
CA LEU A 22 7.36 3.58 -12.04
C LEU A 22 6.08 2.96 -11.47
N GLY A 23 5.16 3.77 -10.95
CA GLY A 23 3.86 3.31 -10.45
C GLY A 23 3.01 2.66 -11.55
N VAL A 24 2.93 3.28 -12.73
CA VAL A 24 2.27 2.72 -13.91
C VAL A 24 2.93 1.41 -14.36
N GLY A 25 4.26 1.34 -14.35
CA GLY A 25 5.00 0.12 -14.66
C GLY A 25 4.67 -1.02 -13.71
N LEU A 26 4.66 -0.76 -12.40
CA LEU A 26 4.30 -1.75 -11.37
C LEU A 26 2.85 -2.23 -11.57
N ILE A 27 1.89 -1.31 -11.62
CA ILE A 27 0.47 -1.66 -11.76
C ILE A 27 0.20 -2.36 -13.09
N GLY A 28 0.83 -1.92 -14.18
CA GLY A 28 0.75 -2.58 -15.48
C GLY A 28 1.22 -4.03 -15.42
N ALA A 29 2.36 -4.29 -14.76
CA ALA A 29 2.86 -5.64 -14.53
C ALA A 29 1.90 -6.49 -13.67
N VAL A 30 1.35 -5.90 -12.61
CA VAL A 30 0.36 -6.57 -11.73
C VAL A 30 -0.89 -6.94 -12.50
N VAL A 31 -1.50 -6.00 -13.23
CA VAL A 31 -2.70 -6.23 -14.05
C VAL A 31 -2.44 -7.30 -15.10
N TYR A 32 -1.29 -7.23 -15.78
CA TYR A 32 -0.91 -8.25 -16.76
C TYR A 32 -0.82 -9.65 -16.14
N ARG A 33 -0.19 -9.77 -14.96
CA ARG A 33 -0.06 -11.05 -14.24
C ARG A 33 -1.42 -11.58 -13.77
N VAL A 34 -2.27 -10.73 -13.20
CA VAL A 34 -3.63 -11.12 -12.77
C VAL A 34 -4.46 -11.59 -13.96
N ARG A 35 -4.39 -10.89 -15.10
CA ARG A 35 -5.09 -11.30 -16.33
C ARG A 35 -4.61 -12.64 -16.88
N LYS A 36 -3.30 -12.89 -16.87
CA LYS A 36 -2.71 -14.16 -17.34
C LYS A 36 -2.97 -15.33 -16.40
N GLY A 37 -2.94 -15.10 -15.09
CA GLY A 37 -3.15 -16.13 -14.07
C GLY A 37 -4.62 -16.50 -13.87
N GLY A 38 -5.54 -15.65 -14.35
CA GLY A 38 -6.95 -15.74 -13.99
C GLY A 38 -7.21 -15.20 -12.58
N ILE A 39 -8.44 -14.79 -12.34
CA ILE A 39 -8.91 -14.35 -11.04
C ILE A 39 -10.29 -14.94 -10.79
N GLU A 40 -10.48 -15.51 -9.62
CA GLU A 40 -11.78 -16.05 -9.23
C GLU A 40 -12.68 -14.96 -8.63
N THR A 41 -13.99 -15.11 -8.78
CA THR A 41 -14.99 -14.15 -8.28
C THR A 41 -14.82 -13.88 -6.78
N HIS A 42 -14.49 -14.89 -5.98
CA HIS A 42 -14.30 -14.74 -4.55
C HIS A 42 -13.09 -13.85 -4.20
N GLN A 43 -12.04 -13.86 -5.03
CA GLN A 43 -10.85 -13.04 -4.85
C GLN A 43 -11.14 -11.56 -5.17
N ILE A 44 -11.98 -11.32 -6.19
CA ILE A 44 -12.48 -9.97 -6.49
C ILE A 44 -13.31 -9.45 -5.32
N ALA A 45 -14.20 -10.26 -4.77
CA ALA A 45 -15.01 -9.88 -3.61
C ALA A 45 -14.13 -9.56 -2.39
N LEU A 46 -13.13 -10.41 -2.10
CA LEU A 46 -12.17 -10.17 -1.02
C LEU A 46 -11.38 -8.87 -1.23
N ALA A 47 -10.94 -8.60 -2.46
CA ALA A 47 -10.23 -7.37 -2.80
C ALA A 47 -11.12 -6.13 -2.65
N GLY A 48 -12.38 -6.21 -3.06
CA GLY A 48 -13.35 -5.13 -2.90
C GLY A 48 -13.64 -4.81 -1.43
N ILE A 49 -13.88 -5.84 -0.61
CA ILE A 49 -14.09 -5.68 0.84
C ILE A 49 -12.81 -5.13 1.50
N GLY A 50 -11.66 -5.68 1.15
CA GLY A 50 -10.36 -5.23 1.66
C GLY A 50 -10.07 -3.77 1.31
N ALA A 51 -10.36 -3.35 0.07
CA ALA A 51 -10.22 -1.95 -0.34
C ALA A 51 -11.17 -1.03 0.43
N ALA A 52 -12.44 -1.40 0.56
CA ALA A 52 -13.41 -0.61 1.30
C ALA A 52 -13.04 -0.45 2.79
N ALA A 53 -12.65 -1.55 3.44
CA ALA A 53 -12.23 -1.53 4.84
C ALA A 53 -10.92 -0.74 5.03
N SER A 54 -9.93 -0.95 4.16
CA SER A 54 -8.66 -0.23 4.21
C SER A 54 -8.86 1.27 4.01
N PHE A 55 -9.69 1.66 3.03
CA PHE A 55 -10.03 3.05 2.78
C PHE A 55 -10.76 3.66 3.97
N ALA A 56 -11.83 3.05 4.45
CA ALA A 56 -12.63 3.59 5.55
C ALA A 56 -11.80 3.82 6.83
N ILE A 57 -10.94 2.86 7.18
CA ILE A 57 -10.07 2.96 8.36
C ILE A 57 -8.95 3.97 8.15
N PHE A 58 -8.42 4.06 6.94
CA PHE A 58 -7.40 5.06 6.61
C PHE A 58 -7.89 6.51 6.80
N GLN A 59 -9.18 6.76 6.56
CA GLN A 59 -9.78 8.09 6.78
C GLN A 59 -9.98 8.45 8.27
N LEU A 60 -9.87 7.50 9.20
CA LEU A 60 -10.04 7.76 10.62
C LEU A 60 -8.78 8.41 11.20
N ASN A 61 -8.95 9.58 11.81
CA ASN A 61 -7.92 10.23 12.61
C ASN A 61 -8.06 9.83 14.08
N ILE A 62 -7.08 9.11 14.62
CA ILE A 62 -7.02 8.79 16.04
C ILE A 62 -6.25 9.92 16.74
N PRO A 63 -6.82 10.59 17.76
CA PRO A 63 -6.19 11.72 18.45
C PRO A 63 -5.11 11.27 19.45
N VAL A 64 -4.15 10.49 18.97
CA VAL A 64 -2.96 10.05 19.70
C VAL A 64 -1.75 10.65 19.01
N TRP A 65 -0.81 11.23 19.79
CA TRP A 65 0.43 11.84 19.31
C TRP A 65 0.27 12.86 18.15
N GLY A 66 -0.75 13.71 18.22
CA GLY A 66 -0.99 14.75 17.22
C GLY A 66 -1.85 14.32 16.02
N GLY A 67 -2.34 13.09 16.00
CA GLY A 67 -3.20 12.56 14.94
C GLY A 67 -2.50 11.44 14.17
N ILE A 68 -3.03 10.23 14.27
CA ILE A 68 -2.50 9.04 13.58
C ILE A 68 -3.61 8.42 12.74
N HIS A 69 -3.27 8.11 11.49
CA HIS A 69 -4.10 7.28 10.62
C HIS A 69 -3.73 5.80 10.79
N MET A 70 -4.74 4.94 10.83
CA MET A 70 -4.52 3.50 10.77
C MET A 70 -4.38 3.06 9.32
N ASN A 71 -3.31 2.32 9.02
CA ASN A 71 -3.06 1.79 7.68
C ASN A 71 -3.20 0.27 7.69
N LEU A 72 -4.18 -0.25 6.94
CA LEU A 72 -4.43 -1.70 6.79
C LEU A 72 -3.77 -2.33 5.58
N THR A 73 -2.95 -1.60 4.83
CA THR A 73 -2.32 -2.08 3.60
C THR A 73 -1.54 -3.39 3.81
N GLY A 74 -0.79 -3.50 4.90
CA GLY A 74 -0.08 -4.74 5.25
C GLY A 74 -1.02 -5.92 5.50
N LEU A 75 -2.11 -5.72 6.25
CA LEU A 75 -3.11 -6.76 6.53
C LEU A 75 -3.82 -7.21 5.25
N VAL A 76 -4.24 -6.25 4.42
CA VAL A 76 -4.89 -6.56 3.14
C VAL A 76 -3.93 -7.27 2.19
N GLY A 77 -2.65 -6.90 2.17
CA GLY A 77 -1.60 -7.62 1.43
C GLY A 77 -1.45 -9.08 1.88
N ILE A 78 -1.49 -9.34 3.19
CA ILE A 78 -1.45 -10.70 3.76
C ILE A 78 -2.67 -11.52 3.30
N LEU A 79 -3.87 -10.95 3.36
CA LEU A 79 -5.12 -11.65 3.05
C LEU A 79 -5.36 -11.85 1.55
N ALA A 80 -5.16 -10.80 0.75
CA ALA A 80 -5.45 -10.80 -0.69
C ALA A 80 -4.25 -11.25 -1.55
N GLY A 81 -3.05 -11.32 -0.96
CA GLY A 81 -1.81 -11.59 -1.67
C GLY A 81 -1.18 -10.34 -2.31
N PRO A 82 0.05 -10.44 -2.83
CA PRO A 82 0.84 -9.28 -3.25
C PRO A 82 0.24 -8.57 -4.48
N LEU A 83 -0.33 -9.32 -5.43
CA LEU A 83 -0.92 -8.74 -6.64
C LEU A 83 -2.20 -7.95 -6.32
N LEU A 84 -3.15 -8.56 -5.62
CA LEU A 84 -4.39 -7.89 -5.26
C LEU A 84 -4.16 -6.81 -4.21
N GLY A 85 -3.24 -7.01 -3.26
CA GLY A 85 -2.82 -5.99 -2.31
C GLY A 85 -2.30 -4.72 -3.00
N ALA A 86 -1.48 -4.86 -4.05
CA ALA A 86 -1.01 -3.72 -4.84
C ALA A 86 -2.14 -3.01 -5.60
N LEU A 87 -3.12 -3.76 -6.14
CA LEU A 87 -4.29 -3.15 -6.77
C LEU A 87 -5.19 -2.43 -5.75
N ILE A 88 -5.34 -3.00 -4.55
CA ILE A 88 -6.09 -2.37 -3.47
C ILE A 88 -5.41 -1.08 -3.03
N ALA A 89 -4.09 -1.08 -2.88
CA ALA A 89 -3.31 0.12 -2.58
C ALA A 89 -3.56 1.24 -3.61
N LEU A 90 -3.58 0.92 -4.90
CA LEU A 90 -3.93 1.89 -5.95
C LEU A 90 -5.35 2.43 -5.77
N VAL A 91 -6.34 1.55 -5.58
CA VAL A 91 -7.75 1.94 -5.43
C VAL A 91 -7.95 2.85 -4.22
N VAL A 92 -7.34 2.51 -3.08
CA VAL A 92 -7.38 3.34 -1.86
C VAL A 92 -6.77 4.71 -2.14
N ASN A 93 -5.62 4.78 -2.79
CA ASN A 93 -4.97 6.05 -3.15
C ASN A 93 -5.82 6.92 -4.09
N ILE A 94 -6.48 6.32 -5.08
CA ILE A 94 -7.41 7.04 -5.98
C ILE A 94 -8.55 7.66 -5.17
N PHE A 95 -9.19 6.89 -4.28
CA PHE A 95 -10.30 7.41 -3.47
C PHE A 95 -9.83 8.45 -2.44
N SER A 96 -8.66 8.27 -1.84
CA SER A 96 -8.09 9.26 -0.93
C SER A 96 -7.78 10.58 -1.65
N ALA A 97 -7.24 10.51 -2.87
CA ALA A 97 -7.05 11.69 -3.71
C ALA A 97 -8.38 12.36 -4.10
N ALA A 98 -9.41 11.58 -4.43
CA ALA A 98 -10.73 12.10 -4.77
C ALA A 98 -11.41 12.84 -3.60
N LEU A 99 -11.10 12.49 -2.35
CA LEU A 99 -11.58 13.21 -1.16
C LEU A 99 -10.69 14.40 -0.76
N GLY A 100 -9.68 14.75 -1.56
CA GLY A 100 -8.76 15.85 -1.26
C GLY A 100 -7.74 15.54 -0.14
N HIS A 101 -7.68 14.29 0.31
CA HIS A 101 -6.73 13.82 1.33
C HIS A 101 -5.46 13.18 0.71
N GLY A 102 -5.48 12.89 -0.58
CA GLY A 102 -4.34 12.36 -1.34
C GLY A 102 -3.81 13.36 -2.37
N ALA A 103 -2.54 13.20 -2.74
CA ALA A 103 -1.91 13.98 -3.80
C ALA A 103 -2.12 13.30 -5.17
N VAL A 104 -2.86 13.96 -6.06
CA VAL A 104 -3.15 13.46 -7.41
C VAL A 104 -1.85 13.35 -8.22
N GLY A 105 -0.96 14.34 -8.11
CA GLY A 105 0.34 14.34 -8.79
C GLY A 105 1.31 13.28 -8.29
N LEU A 106 1.10 12.75 -7.08
CA LEU A 106 1.97 11.75 -6.44
C LEU A 106 1.29 10.39 -6.25
N LEU A 107 0.20 10.15 -6.97
CA LEU A 107 -0.54 8.90 -6.92
C LEU A 107 0.36 7.69 -7.23
N GLY A 108 1.26 7.83 -8.22
CA GLY A 108 2.26 6.80 -8.53
C GLY A 108 3.20 6.52 -7.36
N ALA A 109 3.75 7.56 -6.74
CA ALA A 109 4.65 7.44 -5.60
C ALA A 109 3.96 6.78 -4.39
N ASN A 110 2.79 7.28 -4.01
CA ASN A 110 2.03 6.73 -2.88
C ASN A 110 1.59 5.27 -3.15
N THR A 111 1.21 4.95 -4.39
CA THR A 111 0.92 3.55 -4.78
C THR A 111 2.14 2.65 -4.64
N LEU A 112 3.34 3.11 -5.02
CA LEU A 112 4.58 2.35 -4.84
C LEU A 112 4.86 2.09 -3.36
N VAL A 113 4.71 3.12 -2.52
CA VAL A 113 4.85 3.01 -1.06
C VAL A 113 3.89 1.95 -0.51
N ASN A 114 2.58 2.08 -0.74
CA ASN A 114 1.61 1.14 -0.21
C ASN A 114 1.74 -0.27 -0.81
N ALA A 115 2.03 -0.39 -2.11
CA ALA A 115 2.30 -1.70 -2.70
C ALA A 115 3.50 -2.38 -2.05
N SER A 116 4.57 -1.63 -1.72
CA SER A 116 5.72 -2.19 -1.01
C SER A 116 5.34 -2.72 0.38
N GLU A 117 4.47 -2.01 1.11
CA GLU A 117 3.97 -2.46 2.42
C GLU A 117 3.21 -3.78 2.29
N ALA A 118 2.28 -3.87 1.33
CA ALA A 118 1.47 -5.06 1.09
C ALA A 118 2.34 -6.27 0.70
N ILE A 119 3.30 -6.07 -0.21
CA ILE A 119 4.19 -7.11 -0.72
C ILE A 119 5.11 -7.62 0.38
N VAL A 120 5.77 -6.71 1.11
CA VAL A 120 6.69 -7.08 2.20
C VAL A 120 5.93 -7.77 3.33
N ALA A 121 4.76 -7.25 3.73
CA ALA A 121 3.94 -7.89 4.74
C ALA A 121 3.52 -9.32 4.34
N TYR A 122 3.10 -9.53 3.09
CA TYR A 122 2.73 -10.87 2.62
C TYR A 122 3.89 -11.87 2.73
N TYR A 123 5.07 -11.52 2.19
CA TYR A 123 6.20 -12.44 2.19
C TYR A 123 6.82 -12.62 3.58
N ALA A 124 6.83 -11.58 4.41
CA ALA A 124 7.23 -11.69 5.81
C ALA A 124 6.29 -12.64 6.57
N PHE A 125 4.96 -12.49 6.38
CA PHE A 125 3.98 -13.38 7.00
C PHE A 125 4.16 -14.82 6.55
N LYS A 126 4.31 -15.08 5.24
CA LYS A 126 4.57 -16.42 4.71
C LYS A 126 5.85 -17.04 5.27
N THR A 127 6.90 -16.24 5.41
CA THR A 127 8.17 -16.69 6.01
C THR A 127 7.98 -17.07 7.47
N LEU A 128 7.34 -16.21 8.28
CA LEU A 128 7.11 -16.46 9.71
C LEU A 128 6.20 -17.67 9.94
N MET A 129 5.15 -17.83 9.13
CA MET A 129 4.31 -19.03 9.16
C MET A 129 5.07 -20.29 8.79
N GLY A 130 6.05 -20.21 7.88
CA GLY A 130 6.95 -21.32 7.54
C GLY A 130 8.02 -21.61 8.61
N MET A 131 8.17 -20.74 9.60
CA MET A 131 8.99 -20.92 10.80
C MET A 131 8.14 -21.36 12.00
N ASP A 132 6.92 -21.84 11.76
CA ASP A 132 5.96 -22.31 12.77
C ASP A 132 5.58 -21.26 13.84
N TRP A 133 5.61 -19.98 13.49
CA TRP A 133 5.07 -18.92 14.37
C TRP A 133 3.55 -18.99 14.45
N ASP A 134 3.01 -18.62 15.61
CA ASP A 134 1.57 -18.41 15.76
C ASP A 134 1.06 -17.28 14.84
N VAL A 135 -0.18 -17.40 14.39
CA VAL A 135 -0.81 -16.49 13.41
C VAL A 135 -0.77 -15.03 13.87
N PHE A 136 -1.05 -14.78 15.15
CA PHE A 136 -1.10 -13.42 15.70
C PHE A 136 0.28 -12.72 15.68
N PRO A 137 1.33 -13.26 16.33
CA PRO A 137 2.65 -12.61 16.28
C PRO A 137 3.23 -12.58 14.86
N ALA A 138 2.96 -13.57 14.01
CA ALA A 138 3.35 -13.54 12.61
C ALA A 138 2.69 -12.38 11.85
N GLY A 139 1.36 -12.22 11.99
CA GLY A 139 0.61 -11.15 11.33
C GLY A 139 1.02 -9.76 11.81
N ALA A 140 1.16 -9.56 13.12
CA ALA A 140 1.59 -8.29 13.71
C ALA A 140 3.01 -7.89 13.29
N SER A 141 3.94 -8.86 13.32
CA SER A 141 5.34 -8.63 12.92
C SER A 141 5.44 -8.34 11.43
N ALA A 142 4.75 -9.12 10.60
CA ALA A 142 4.72 -8.93 9.16
C ALA A 142 4.11 -7.58 8.74
N ALA A 143 3.00 -7.18 9.36
CA ALA A 143 2.41 -5.87 9.12
C ALA A 143 3.35 -4.73 9.53
N THR A 144 4.06 -4.89 10.67
CA THR A 144 5.07 -3.93 11.13
C THR A 144 6.24 -3.80 10.15
N LEU A 145 6.74 -4.93 9.63
CA LEU A 145 7.79 -4.97 8.62
C LEU A 145 7.33 -4.34 7.30
N GLY A 146 6.09 -4.62 6.88
CA GLY A 146 5.47 -4.00 5.72
C GLY A 146 5.43 -2.48 5.84
N LEU A 147 4.84 -1.97 6.92
CA LEU A 147 4.78 -0.51 7.19
C LEU A 147 6.18 0.11 7.25
N SER A 148 7.15 -0.59 7.84
CA SER A 148 8.54 -0.12 7.89
C SER A 148 9.13 0.00 6.48
N ALA A 149 8.90 -0.99 5.61
CA ALA A 149 9.36 -0.95 4.23
C ALA A 149 8.73 0.21 3.43
N GLY A 150 7.44 0.47 3.63
CA GLY A 150 6.77 1.64 3.07
C GLY A 150 7.41 2.95 3.55
N ALA A 151 7.67 3.08 4.85
CA ALA A 151 8.33 4.24 5.42
C ALA A 151 9.75 4.45 4.86
N PHE A 152 10.54 3.38 4.69
CA PHE A 152 11.85 3.44 4.07
C PHE A 152 11.77 3.87 2.60
N LEU A 153 10.84 3.29 1.82
CA LEU A 153 10.66 3.65 0.42
C LEU A 153 10.22 5.11 0.27
N MET A 154 9.30 5.57 1.13
CA MET A 154 8.90 6.98 1.17
C MET A 154 10.08 7.90 1.49
N GLY A 155 10.90 7.56 2.48
CA GLY A 155 12.12 8.32 2.79
C GLY A 155 13.09 8.37 1.61
N ALA A 156 13.28 7.26 0.91
CA ALA A 156 14.11 7.19 -0.29
C ALA A 156 13.55 8.06 -1.43
N ILE A 157 12.22 8.02 -1.65
CA ILE A 157 11.53 8.85 -2.64
C ILE A 157 11.78 10.34 -2.36
N ILE A 158 11.65 10.77 -1.10
CA ILE A 158 11.92 12.16 -0.69
C ILE A 158 13.38 12.52 -1.00
N VAL A 159 14.35 11.75 -0.49
CA VAL A 159 15.79 12.03 -0.66
C VAL A 159 16.20 12.07 -2.13
N ILE A 160 15.65 11.19 -2.97
CA ILE A 160 15.95 11.16 -4.40
C ILE A 160 15.35 12.40 -5.09
N SER A 161 14.15 12.83 -4.68
CA SER A 161 13.40 13.89 -5.35
C SER A 161 13.91 15.31 -5.04
N GLY A 162 14.79 15.46 -4.05
CA GLY A 162 15.40 16.73 -3.62
C GLY A 162 14.57 17.42 -2.56
#